data_AF-A0A935I230-F1
#
_entry.id   AF-A0A935I230-F1
#
_cell.length_a   1.000
_cell.length_b   1.000
_cell.length_c   1.000
_cell.angle_alpha   90.00
_cell.angle_beta   90.00
_cell.angle_gamma   90.00
#
_symmetry.space_group_name_H-M   'P 1'
#
loop_
_entity.id
_entity.type
_entity.pdbx_description
1 polymer ?
#
loop_
_entity_poly.entity_id
_entity_poly.type
_entity_poly.pdbx_seq_one_letter_code
_entity_poly.pdbx_strand_id
1 'polypeptide(L)'
;MLVLWLHAVAYHSRRYSRAKAKKETNMKLKITQVRSVIGALQNQKDTIKALGLGRPNYVTVKPKNVQILGMINVVRHLVNVEEIAD
;
A
#
# COMPACT_ATOMS: atom_id res chain seq x y z
N MET A 1 40.37 -19.92 1.96
CA MET A 1 39.04 -20.41 1.48
C MET A 1 37.84 -19.92 2.31
N LEU A 2 37.99 -19.43 3.55
CA LEU A 2 36.86 -18.92 4.36
C LEU A 2 36.41 -17.47 4.05
N VAL A 3 37.35 -16.58 3.66
CA VAL A 3 37.05 -15.16 3.42
C VAL A 3 36.19 -14.94 2.15
N LEU A 4 36.36 -15.78 1.13
CA LEU A 4 35.54 -15.76 -0.10
C LEU A 4 34.08 -16.13 0.16
N TRP A 5 33.80 -16.98 1.16
CA TRP A 5 32.44 -17.37 1.51
C TRP A 5 31.69 -16.26 2.26
N LEU A 6 32.38 -15.53 3.16
CA LEU A 6 31.84 -14.36 3.85
C LEU A 6 31.46 -13.23 2.88
N HIS A 7 32.30 -12.95 1.88
CA HIS A 7 31.96 -12.01 0.82
C HIS A 7 30.81 -12.50 -0.08
N ALA A 8 30.76 -13.78 -0.45
CA ALA A 8 29.68 -14.33 -1.27
C ALA A 8 28.32 -14.32 -0.53
N VAL A 9 28.29 -14.66 0.76
CA VAL A 9 27.08 -14.64 1.60
C VAL A 9 26.62 -13.21 1.86
N ALA A 10 27.55 -12.29 2.14
CA ALA A 10 27.24 -10.86 2.26
C ALA A 10 26.81 -10.24 0.91
N TYR A 11 27.31 -10.74 -0.21
CA TYR A 11 26.93 -10.29 -1.55
C TYR A 11 25.54 -10.79 -1.96
N HIS A 12 25.21 -12.04 -1.65
CA HIS A 12 23.90 -12.62 -1.95
C HIS A 12 22.78 -12.01 -1.09
N SER A 13 23.03 -11.83 0.21
CA SER A 13 22.08 -11.17 1.13
C SER A 13 21.78 -9.72 0.74
N ARG A 14 22.80 -8.95 0.32
CA ARG A 14 22.64 -7.54 -0.09
C ARG A 14 21.91 -7.38 -1.43
N ARG A 15 22.00 -8.36 -2.33
CA ARG A 15 21.21 -8.38 -3.58
C ARG A 15 19.75 -8.75 -3.32
N TYR A 16 19.50 -9.72 -2.44
CA TYR A 16 18.15 -10.09 -2.04
C TYR A 16 17.41 -8.90 -1.39
N SER A 17 18.04 -8.19 -0.44
CA SER A 17 17.42 -7.05 0.23
C SER A 17 17.10 -5.90 -0.72
N ARG A 18 18.00 -5.60 -1.67
CA ARG A 18 17.79 -4.57 -2.70
C ARG A 18 16.66 -4.92 -3.68
N ALA A 19 16.64 -6.16 -4.17
CA ALA A 19 15.60 -6.61 -5.10
C ALA A 19 14.22 -6.62 -4.42
N LYS A 20 14.14 -7.07 -3.16
CA LYS A 20 12.91 -7.04 -2.36
C LYS A 20 12.41 -5.63 -2.12
N ALA A 21 13.28 -4.72 -1.67
CA ALA A 21 12.92 -3.31 -1.47
C ALA A 21 12.41 -2.65 -2.76
N LYS A 22 13.05 -2.93 -3.91
CA LYS A 22 12.62 -2.39 -5.21
C LYS A 22 11.27 -2.92 -5.68
N LYS A 23 10.94 -4.19 -5.36
CA LYS A 23 9.63 -4.77 -5.64
C LYS A 23 8.55 -4.13 -4.77
N GLU A 24 8.83 -3.93 -3.48
CA GLU A 24 7.90 -3.26 -2.56
C GLU A 24 7.64 -1.80 -2.94
N THR A 25 8.64 -1.07 -3.45
CA THR A 25 8.46 0.32 -3.92
C THR A 25 7.58 0.45 -5.16
N ASN A 26 7.43 -0.61 -5.96
CA ASN A 26 6.60 -0.62 -7.17
C ASN A 26 5.18 -1.16 -6.91
N MET A 27 4.84 -1.53 -5.67
CA MET A 27 3.49 -2.00 -5.38
C MET A 27 2.51 -0.82 -5.31
N LYS A 28 1.41 -0.93 -6.04
CA LYS A 28 0.29 0.00 -5.96
C LYS A 28 -0.92 -0.67 -5.33
N LEU A 29 -1.78 0.15 -4.75
CA LEU A 29 -3.06 -0.24 -4.18
C LEU A 29 -4.16 0.38 -5.03
N LYS A 30 -5.02 -0.46 -5.58
CA LYS A 30 -6.28 -0.04 -6.16
C LYS A 30 -7.33 -0.07 -5.08
N ILE A 31 -7.85 1.11 -4.77
CA ILE A 31 -8.80 1.34 -3.69
C ILE A 31 -10.15 1.66 -4.32
N THR A 32 -11.17 0.88 -4.00
CA THR A 32 -12.53 1.05 -4.49
C THR A 32 -13.45 1.38 -3.32
N GLN A 33 -14.23 2.45 -3.39
CA GLN A 33 -15.23 2.73 -2.37
C GLN A 33 -16.45 1.81 -2.56
N VAL A 34 -16.73 0.93 -1.61
CA VAL A 34 -17.85 -0.03 -1.70
C VAL A 34 -19.10 0.44 -0.96
N ARG A 35 -18.96 1.33 0.03
CA ARG A 35 -20.08 1.88 0.80
C ARG A 35 -20.07 3.40 0.80
N SER A 36 -21.25 4.00 0.94
CA SER A 36 -21.40 5.45 1.07
C SER A 36 -20.81 5.95 2.40
N VAL A 37 -20.39 7.22 2.42
CA VAL A 37 -19.92 7.91 3.63
C VAL A 37 -21.03 8.57 4.45
N ILE A 38 -22.29 8.43 4.01
CA ILE A 38 -23.44 8.96 4.74
C ILE A 38 -23.54 8.23 6.09
N GLY A 39 -23.65 8.99 7.18
CA GLY A 39 -23.64 8.44 8.54
C GLY A 39 -22.26 8.04 9.09
N ALA A 40 -21.19 8.16 8.31
CA ALA A 40 -19.83 7.96 8.79
C ALA A 40 -19.35 9.13 9.66
N LEU A 41 -18.39 8.85 10.55
CA LEU A 41 -17.75 9.87 11.37
C LEU A 41 -17.00 10.88 10.50
N GLN A 42 -16.83 12.11 10.99
CA GLN A 42 -16.20 13.19 10.21
C GLN A 42 -14.78 12.84 9.77
N ASN A 43 -13.98 12.23 10.65
CA ASN A 43 -12.63 11.76 10.33
C ASN A 43 -12.60 10.73 9.17
N GLN A 44 -13.59 9.84 9.09
CA GLN A 44 -13.71 8.87 8.01
C GLN A 44 -14.09 9.55 6.69
N LYS A 45 -15.00 10.54 6.73
CA LYS A 45 -15.35 11.35 5.55
C LYS A 45 -14.13 12.09 5.02
N ASP A 46 -13.36 12.72 5.90
CA ASP A 46 -12.16 13.45 5.53
C ASP A 46 -11.09 12.51 4.97
N THR A 47 -10.95 11.30 5.54
CA THR A 47 -10.03 10.28 5.04
C THR A 47 -10.43 9.79 3.64
N ILE A 48 -11.72 9.53 3.39
CA ILE A 48 -12.23 9.15 2.06
C ILE A 48 -11.92 10.25 1.04
N LYS A 49 -12.15 11.52 1.39
CA LYS A 49 -11.83 12.67 0.54
C LYS A 49 -10.33 12.77 0.26
N ALA A 50 -9.48 12.58 1.28
CA ALA A 50 -8.02 12.60 1.16
C ALA A 50 -7.49 11.47 0.26
N LEU A 51 -8.13 10.30 0.29
CA LEU A 51 -7.81 9.19 -0.61
C LEU A 51 -8.25 9.45 -2.07
N GLY A 52 -9.01 10.52 -2.33
CA GLY A 52 -9.55 10.85 -3.66
C GLY A 52 -10.86 10.13 -3.98
N LEU A 53 -11.51 9.58 -2.96
CA LEU A 53 -12.80 8.91 -3.06
C LEU A 53 -13.93 9.89 -2.67
N GLY A 54 -15.19 9.51 -2.92
CA GLY A 54 -16.32 10.40 -2.65
C GLY A 54 -17.67 9.87 -3.12
N ARG A 55 -17.69 8.86 -4.00
CA ARG A 55 -18.90 8.14 -4.41
C ARG A 55 -18.65 6.63 -4.42
N PRO A 56 -19.66 5.81 -4.09
CA PRO A 56 -19.57 4.36 -4.23
C PRO A 56 -19.17 3.94 -5.65
N ASN A 57 -18.47 2.81 -5.76
CA ASN A 57 -17.88 2.24 -6.97
C ASN A 57 -16.81 3.09 -7.66
N TYR A 58 -16.40 4.21 -7.05
CA TYR A 58 -15.26 4.97 -7.55
C TYR A 58 -13.94 4.31 -7.14
N VAL A 59 -12.97 4.34 -8.05
CA VAL A 59 -11.68 3.68 -7.91
C VAL A 59 -10.59 4.72 -7.93
N THR A 60 -9.58 4.56 -7.08
CA THR A 60 -8.36 5.36 -7.11
C THR A 60 -7.16 4.46 -6.89
N VAL A 61 -6.08 4.70 -7.64
CA VAL A 61 -4.83 3.97 -7.51
C VAL A 61 -3.82 4.84 -6.75
N LYS A 62 -3.21 4.28 -5.71
CA LYS A 62 -2.21 4.95 -4.87
C LYS A 62 -0.98 4.05 -4.65
N PRO A 63 0.22 4.61 -4.42
CA PRO A 63 1.38 3.81 -4.05
C PRO A 63 1.18 3.14 -2.68
N LYS A 64 1.69 1.92 -2.50
CA LYS A 64 1.70 1.23 -1.21
C LYS A 64 2.72 1.89 -0.29
N ASN A 65 2.24 2.73 0.62
CA ASN A 65 3.07 3.33 1.66
C ASN A 65 2.38 3.20 3.04
N VAL A 66 3.14 3.38 4.12
CA VAL A 66 2.63 3.23 5.50
C VAL A 66 1.51 4.23 5.83
N GLN A 67 1.52 5.42 5.22
CA GLN A 67 0.52 6.47 5.45
C GLN A 67 -0.84 6.10 4.82
N ILE A 68 -0.83 5.65 3.56
CA ILE A 68 -2.00 5.15 2.83
C ILE A 68 -2.57 3.93 3.55
N LEU A 69 -1.73 3.01 4.01
CA LEU A 69 -2.18 1.85 4.79
C LEU A 69 -2.86 2.28 6.10
N GLY A 70 -2.32 3.27 6.80
CA GLY A 70 -2.94 3.87 7.99
C GLY A 70 -4.31 4.48 7.69
N MET A 71 -4.42 5.25 6.61
CA MET A 71 -5.69 5.82 6.16
C MET A 71 -6.71 4.75 5.80
N ILE A 72 -6.32 3.73 5.02
CA ILE A 72 -7.18 2.59 4.66
C ILE A 72 -7.70 1.89 5.91
N ASN A 73 -6.86 1.71 6.92
CA ASN A 73 -7.24 1.03 8.16
C ASN A 73 -8.41 1.74 8.88
N VAL A 74 -8.41 3.09 8.88
CA VAL A 74 -9.49 3.91 9.46
C VAL A 74 -10.82 3.70 8.73
N VAL A 75 -10.78 3.52 7.41
CA VAL A 75 -11.97 3.41 6.55
C VAL A 75 -12.19 2.01 5.98
N ARG A 76 -11.60 0.95 6.58
CA ARG A 76 -11.54 -0.42 6.02
C ARG A 76 -12.90 -1.03 5.64
N HIS A 77 -13.98 -0.57 6.27
CA HIS A 77 -15.34 -1.06 6.04
C HIS A 77 -16.08 -0.31 4.93
N LEU A 78 -15.52 0.81 4.46
CA LEU A 78 -16.05 1.63 3.37
C LEU A 78 -15.36 1.34 2.03
N VAL A 79 -14.19 0.70 2.05
CA VAL A 79 -13.35 0.48 0.87
C VAL A 79 -13.00 -1.00 0.69
N ASN A 80 -12.83 -1.40 -0.56
CA ASN A 80 -12.15 -2.63 -0.96
C ASN A 80 -10.77 -2.28 -1.53
N VAL A 81 -9.75 -3.07 -1.22
CA VAL A 81 -8.36 -2.79 -1.61
C VAL A 81 -7.78 -4.01 -2.32
N GLU A 82 -7.29 -3.79 -3.52
CA GLU A 82 -6.60 -4.77 -4.36
C GLU A 82 -5.15 -4.35 -4.53
N GLU A 83 -4.20 -5.26 -4.25
CA GLU A 83 -2.79 -5.00 -4.55
C GLU A 83 -2.52 -5.25 -6.04
N ILE A 84 -1.90 -4.27 -6.70
CA ILE A 84 -1.54 -4.35 -8.11
C ILE A 84 -0.02 -4.14 -8.21
N ALA A 85 0.64 -5.04 -8.93
CA ALA A 85 2.00 -4.82 -9.39
C ALA A 85 1.94 -4.04 -10.72
N ASP A 86 2.67 -2.93 -10.82
CA ASP A 86 3.01 -2.35 -12.13
C ASP A 86 4.01 -3.23 -12.87
#